data_AF-A0A920BZV1-F1
#
_entry.id   AF-A0A920BZV1-F1
#
_cell.length_a   1.000
_cell.length_b   1.000
_cell.length_c   1.000
_cell.angle_alpha   90.00
_cell.angle_beta   90.00
_cell.angle_gamma   90.00
#
_symmetry.space_group_name_H-M   'P 1'
#
loop_
_entity.id
_entity.type
_entity.pdbx_description
1 polymer ?
#
loop_
_entity_poly.entity_id
_entity_poly.type
_entity_poly.pdbx_seq_one_letter_code
_entity_poly.pdbx_strand_id
1 'polypeptide(L)'
;MEKTAIKNQMNSVFVHVTNLKASAKWYCDLLALQVDLDKIVSPVFNVPVVGTTSLTLDDHAFDPDFQHKPSLSAIFNFYTSDIDEAYYWVEEKGIELCEKLREQAI
;
A
#
# COMPACT_ATOMS: atom_id res chain seq x y z
N MET A 1 22.35 2.65 18.53
CA MET A 1 20.98 2.28 18.10
C MET A 1 21.07 0.87 17.57
N GLU A 2 20.24 -0.06 18.02
CA GLU A 2 20.21 -1.40 17.43
C GLU A 2 19.91 -1.30 15.94
N LYS A 3 20.61 -2.10 15.13
CA LYS A 3 20.33 -2.24 13.71
C LYS A 3 19.03 -3.03 13.59
N THR A 4 17.97 -2.42 13.06
CA THR A 4 16.69 -3.08 12.77
C THR A 4 16.54 -3.22 11.27
N ALA A 5 16.08 -4.38 10.81
CA ALA A 5 15.78 -4.62 9.39
C ALA A 5 14.54 -3.83 8.93
N ILE A 6 13.64 -3.49 9.86
CA ILE A 6 12.45 -2.65 9.61
C ILE A 6 12.71 -1.26 10.18
N LYS A 7 12.65 -0.23 9.34
CA LYS A 7 12.86 1.16 9.78
C LYS A 7 11.60 1.68 10.48
N ASN A 8 11.81 2.53 11.49
CA ASN A 8 10.75 3.35 12.08
C ASN A 8 10.36 4.49 11.09
N GLN A 9 9.77 4.10 9.97
CA GLN A 9 9.37 4.98 8.87
C GLN A 9 8.20 4.33 8.13
N MET A 10 7.10 5.06 7.93
CA MET A 10 6.02 4.60 7.05
C MET A 10 6.47 4.66 5.59
N ASN A 11 6.19 3.61 4.84
CA ASN A 11 6.52 3.54 3.41
C ASN A 11 5.30 3.80 2.52
N SER A 12 4.17 3.14 2.75
CA SER A 12 2.94 3.41 1.99
C SER A 12 1.70 3.33 2.86
N VAL A 13 0.68 4.13 2.52
CA VAL A 13 -0.69 4.04 3.02
C VAL A 13 -1.61 3.64 1.86
N PHE A 14 -2.52 2.71 2.14
CA PHE A 14 -3.50 2.18 1.19
C PHE A 14 -4.90 2.64 1.58
N VAL A 15 -5.67 3.13 0.62
CA VAL A 15 -7.07 3.51 0.80
C VAL A 15 -7.93 2.71 -0.17
N HIS A 16 -8.77 1.83 0.38
CA HIS A 16 -9.74 1.10 -0.43
C HIS A 16 -10.87 2.03 -0.86
N VAL A 17 -11.15 2.06 -2.16
CA VAL A 17 -12.16 2.93 -2.77
C VAL A 17 -13.13 2.11 -3.60
N THR A 18 -14.35 2.58 -3.79
CA THR A 18 -15.34 1.89 -4.65
C THR A 18 -15.30 2.37 -6.10
N ASN A 19 -14.61 3.48 -6.36
CA ASN A 19 -14.46 4.06 -7.69
C ASN A 19 -13.10 4.76 -7.79
N LEU A 20 -12.16 4.12 -8.50
CA LEU A 20 -10.78 4.58 -8.59
C LEU A 20 -10.67 5.96 -9.23
N LYS A 21 -11.32 6.17 -10.38
CA LYS A 21 -11.24 7.45 -11.11
C LYS A 21 -11.86 8.60 -10.34
N ALA A 22 -13.03 8.38 -9.72
CA ALA A 22 -13.69 9.41 -8.91
C ALA A 22 -12.83 9.79 -7.68
N SER A 23 -12.23 8.79 -7.03
CA SER A 23 -11.37 9.01 -5.86
C SER A 23 -10.06 9.70 -6.23
N ALA A 24 -9.41 9.27 -7.32
CA ALA A 24 -8.21 9.91 -7.83
C ALA A 24 -8.47 11.37 -8.20
N LYS A 25 -9.59 11.67 -8.86
CA LYS A 25 -10.03 13.04 -9.13
C LYS A 25 -10.15 13.83 -7.83
N TRP A 26 -10.85 13.29 -6.84
CA TRP A 26 -11.07 13.97 -5.56
C TRP A 26 -9.77 14.32 -4.83
N TYR A 27 -8.85 13.36 -4.69
CA TYR A 27 -7.56 13.60 -4.02
C TYR A 27 -6.68 14.58 -4.80
N CYS A 28 -6.61 14.44 -6.12
CA CYS A 28 -5.81 15.34 -6.94
C CYS A 28 -6.37 16.77 -6.93
N ASP A 29 -7.69 16.95 -7.02
CA ASP A 29 -8.35 18.25 -6.90
C ASP A 29 -8.06 18.90 -5.54
N LEU A 30 -8.20 18.13 -4.45
CA LEU A 30 -7.93 18.59 -3.08
C LEU A 30 -6.49 19.09 -2.91
N LEU A 31 -5.53 18.42 -3.56
CA LEU A 31 -4.11 18.69 -3.43
C LEU A 31 -3.55 19.60 -4.55
N ALA A 32 -4.42 20.15 -5.41
CA ALA A 32 -4.04 20.94 -6.58
C ALA A 32 -3.07 20.21 -7.53
N LEU A 33 -3.25 18.90 -7.70
CA LEU A 33 -2.49 18.05 -8.61
C LEU A 33 -3.24 17.89 -9.95
N GLN A 34 -2.48 17.88 -11.05
CA GLN A 34 -3.04 17.56 -12.36
C GLN A 34 -3.16 16.05 -12.52
N VAL A 35 -4.31 15.57 -13.02
CA VAL A 35 -4.55 14.14 -13.26
C VAL A 35 -5.32 13.94 -14.56
N ASP A 36 -4.85 12.97 -15.34
CA ASP A 36 -5.50 12.52 -16.57
C ASP A 36 -6.28 11.24 -16.26
N LEU A 37 -7.60 11.37 -16.11
CA LEU A 37 -8.47 10.26 -15.69
C LEU A 37 -8.55 9.13 -16.73
N ASP A 38 -8.18 9.38 -17.98
CA ASP A 38 -8.17 8.36 -19.03
C ASP A 38 -6.96 7.44 -18.92
N LYS A 39 -5.90 7.91 -18.25
CA LYS A 39 -4.69 7.11 -17.96
C LYS A 39 -4.79 6.30 -16.67
N ILE A 40 -5.83 6.48 -15.88
CA ILE A 40 -6.05 5.70 -14.66
C ILE A 40 -6.65 4.36 -15.02
N VAL A 41 -5.96 3.29 -14.62
CA VAL A 41 -6.33 1.89 -14.86
C VAL A 41 -6.41 1.17 -13.52
N SER A 42 -7.49 0.42 -13.32
CA SER A 42 -7.66 -0.46 -12.16
C SER A 42 -6.58 -1.54 -12.09
N PRO A 43 -6.23 -2.05 -10.89
CA PRO A 43 -6.93 -1.79 -9.63
C PRO A 43 -6.39 -0.61 -8.80
N VAL A 44 -5.19 -0.13 -9.10
CA VAL A 44 -4.48 0.81 -8.23
C VAL A 44 -4.13 2.13 -8.89
N PHE A 45 -4.20 3.21 -8.12
CA PHE A 45 -3.70 4.53 -8.49
C PHE A 45 -2.83 5.10 -7.38
N ASN A 46 -1.58 5.42 -7.69
CA ASN A 46 -0.68 6.10 -6.76
C ASN A 46 -0.84 7.62 -6.93
N VAL A 47 -1.34 8.28 -5.89
CA VAL A 47 -1.45 9.74 -5.86
C VAL A 47 -0.03 10.32 -5.83
N PRO A 48 0.34 11.28 -6.70
CA PRO A 48 1.70 11.81 -6.78
C PRO A 48 1.99 12.83 -5.67
N VAL A 49 1.84 12.38 -4.42
CA VAL A 49 2.16 13.14 -3.21
C VAL A 49 3.68 13.29 -3.06
N VAL A 50 4.11 14.37 -2.40
CA VAL A 50 5.52 14.60 -2.07
C VAL A 50 5.84 14.05 -0.68
N GLY A 51 7.04 13.51 -0.50
CA GLY A 51 7.52 12.99 0.78
C GLY A 51 8.03 11.56 0.68
N THR A 52 8.25 10.93 1.83
CA THR A 52 8.79 9.56 1.92
C THR A 52 7.71 8.48 1.99
N THR A 53 6.44 8.87 2.11
CA THR A 53 5.31 7.94 2.24
C THR A 53 4.38 8.10 1.06
N SER A 54 4.10 6.99 0.36
CA SER A 54 3.16 6.98 -0.76
C SER A 54 1.71 6.86 -0.30
N LEU A 55 0.80 7.34 -1.15
CA LEU A 55 -0.65 7.16 -1.01
C LEU A 55 -1.17 6.39 -2.22
N THR A 56 -1.67 5.18 -1.97
CA THR A 56 -2.23 4.28 -2.99
C THR A 56 -3.74 4.14 -2.79
N LEU A 57 -4.50 4.40 -3.85
CA LEU A 57 -5.93 4.08 -3.93
C LEU A 57 -6.07 2.71 -4.59
N ASP A 58 -6.90 1.83 -4.02
CA ASP A 58 -7.16 0.48 -4.55
C ASP A 58 -8.67 0.24 -4.65
N ASP A 59 -9.16 -0.08 -5.85
CA ASP A 59 -10.57 -0.37 -6.09
C ASP A 59 -10.94 -1.85 -6.02
N HIS A 60 -9.96 -2.73 -5.78
CA HIS A 60 -10.14 -4.18 -5.69
C HIS A 60 -10.86 -4.78 -6.91
N ALA A 61 -10.76 -4.16 -8.10
CA ALA A 61 -11.45 -4.65 -9.30
C ALA A 61 -11.01 -6.06 -9.74
N PHE A 62 -9.92 -6.59 -9.18
CA PHE A 62 -9.46 -7.97 -9.40
C PHE A 62 -10.23 -9.00 -8.57
N ASP A 63 -10.94 -8.58 -7.52
CA ASP A 63 -11.70 -9.43 -6.61
C ASP A 63 -13.21 -9.20 -6.78
N PRO A 64 -13.92 -10.07 -7.53
CA PRO A 64 -15.36 -9.93 -7.75
C PRO A 64 -16.19 -10.10 -6.47
N ASP A 65 -15.62 -10.72 -5.43
CA ASP A 65 -16.27 -10.96 -4.14
C ASP A 65 -15.96 -9.84 -3.13
N PHE A 66 -15.15 -8.84 -3.50
CA PHE A 66 -14.75 -7.75 -2.63
C PHE A 66 -15.97 -7.00 -2.07
N GLN A 67 -16.00 -6.85 -0.75
CA GLN A 67 -16.99 -6.05 -0.04
C GLN A 67 -16.30 -4.83 0.54
N HIS A 68 -16.72 -3.63 0.11
CA HIS A 68 -16.24 -2.36 0.68
C HIS A 68 -16.77 -2.19 2.11
N LYS A 69 -16.07 -2.82 3.04
CA LYS A 69 -16.29 -2.80 4.49
C LYS A 69 -14.95 -2.49 5.16
N PRO A 70 -14.93 -1.98 6.40
CA PRO A 70 -13.69 -1.88 7.17
C PRO A 70 -12.98 -3.24 7.16
N SER A 71 -11.87 -3.32 6.44
CA SER A 71 -11.13 -4.57 6.25
C SER A 71 -10.18 -4.81 7.42
N LEU A 72 -9.90 -6.08 7.71
CA LEU A 72 -8.79 -6.49 8.58
C LEU A 72 -7.43 -6.41 7.86
N SER A 73 -7.42 -6.11 6.55
CA SER A 73 -6.19 -5.93 5.77
C SER A 73 -5.36 -4.76 6.28
N ALA A 74 -4.04 -4.89 6.17
CA ALA A 74 -3.12 -3.81 6.48
C ALA A 74 -3.40 -2.57 5.61
N ILE A 75 -3.60 -1.41 6.25
CA ILE A 75 -3.82 -0.13 5.56
C ILE A 75 -2.53 0.67 5.35
N PHE A 76 -1.40 0.16 5.84
CA PHE A 76 -0.08 0.76 5.64
C PHE A 76 1.03 -0.29 5.78
N ASN A 77 2.26 0.08 5.40
CA ASN A 77 3.46 -0.70 5.71
C ASN A 77 4.61 0.17 6.21
N PHE A 78 5.53 -0.45 6.96
CA PHE A 78 6.81 0.15 7.34
C PHE A 78 7.87 -0.07 6.26
N TYR A 79 8.84 0.83 6.18
CA TYR A 79 9.93 0.75 5.22
C TYR A 79 10.96 -0.33 5.61
N THR A 80 11.34 -1.16 4.65
CA THR A 80 12.59 -1.95 4.66
C THR A 80 13.32 -1.76 3.33
N SER A 81 14.64 -1.84 3.36
CA SER A 81 15.47 -1.90 2.15
C SER A 81 15.70 -3.33 1.65
N ASP A 82 15.40 -4.33 2.50
CA ASP A 82 15.58 -5.75 2.22
C ASP A 82 14.41 -6.52 2.86
N ILE A 83 13.56 -7.12 2.03
CA ILE A 83 12.36 -7.80 2.52
C ILE A 83 12.68 -9.13 3.19
N ASP A 84 13.74 -9.81 2.76
CA ASP A 84 14.19 -11.07 3.32
C ASP A 84 14.81 -10.84 4.71
N GLU A 85 15.65 -9.81 4.86
CA GLU A 85 16.21 -9.40 6.17
C GLU A 85 15.07 -9.01 7.14
N ALA A 86 14.05 -8.29 6.65
CA ALA A 86 12.90 -7.89 7.47
C ALA A 86 12.05 -9.09 7.91
N TYR A 87 11.85 -10.06 7.03
CA TYR A 87 11.09 -11.28 7.33
C TYR A 87 11.77 -12.10 8.43
N TYR A 88 13.06 -12.44 8.26
CA TYR A 88 13.80 -13.21 9.26
C TYR A 88 13.93 -12.47 10.59
N TRP A 89 14.09 -11.14 10.56
CA TRP A 89 14.10 -10.31 11.78
C TRP A 89 12.79 -10.41 12.59
N VAL A 90 11.64 -10.50 11.91
CA VAL A 90 10.33 -10.69 12.56
C VAL A 90 10.20 -12.10 13.13
N GLU A 91 10.64 -13.13 12.38
CA GLU A 91 10.67 -14.52 12.85
C GLU A 91 11.57 -14.71 14.08
N GLU A 92 12.79 -14.15 14.09
CA GLU A 92 13.74 -14.23 15.20
C GLU A 92 13.20 -13.57 16.48
N LYS A 93 12.34 -12.55 16.33
CA LYS A 93 11.65 -11.91 17.46
C LYS A 93 10.44 -12.69 17.97
N GLY A 94 10.08 -13.81 17.34
CA GLY A 94 8.93 -14.62 17.71
C GLY A 94 7.58 -13.92 17.46
N ILE A 95 7.55 -12.96 16.53
CA ILE A 95 6.31 -12.28 16.14
C ILE A 95 5.57 -13.17 15.15
N GLU A 96 4.27 -13.38 15.38
CA GLU A 96 3.42 -14.20 14.50
C GLU A 96 3.29 -13.56 13.11
N LEU A 97 3.50 -14.36 12.07
CA LEU A 97 3.36 -13.96 10.68
C LEU A 97 1.99 -14.39 10.15
N CYS A 98 1.22 -13.44 9.62
CA CYS A 98 -0.08 -13.73 9.01
C CYS A 98 0.05 -14.62 7.75
N GLU A 99 1.14 -14.45 6.99
CA GLU A 99 1.51 -15.28 5.85
C GLU A 99 3.02 -15.44 5.76
N LYS A 100 3.47 -16.53 5.13
CA LYS A 100 4.89 -16.72 4.80
C LYS A 100 5.28 -15.84 3.62
N LEU A 101 6.56 -15.48 3.55
CA LEU A 101 7.10 -14.82 2.36
C LEU A 101 6.85 -15.71 1.13
N ARG A 102 6.23 -15.14 0.08
CA ARG A 102 6.08 -15.81 -1.20
C ARG A 102 6.96 -15.09 -2.20
N GLU A 103 7.79 -15.83 -2.94
CA GLU A 103 8.44 -15.30 -4.13
C GLU A 103 7.34 -14.90 -5.13
N GLN A 104 7.42 -13.67 -5.66
CA GLN A 104 6.55 -13.27 -6.77
C GLN A 104 6.88 -14.17 -7.97
N ALA A 105 5.94 -15.05 -8.34
CA ALA A 105 5.97 -15.67 -9.64
C ALA A 105 5.85 -14.57 -10.69
N ILE A 106 6.88 -14.44 -11.53
CA ILE A 106 6.97 -13.53 -12.67
C ILE A 106 5.86 -13.85 -13.68
#